data_AF-A0A8C4PME0-F1
#
_entry.id   AF-A0A8C4PME0-F1
#
_cell.length_a   1.000
_cell.length_b   1.000
_cell.length_c   1.000
_cell.angle_alpha   90.00
_cell.angle_beta   90.00
_cell.angle_gamma   90.00
#
_symmetry.space_group_name_H-M   'P 1'
#
loop_
_entity.id
_entity.type
_entity.pdbx_description
1 polymer ?
#
loop_
_entity_poly.entity_id
_entity_poly.type
_entity_poly.pdbx_seq_one_letter_code
_entity_poly.pdbx_strand_id
1 'polypeptide(L)'
;MWTLLRTSTLRLPISVIIMVSASVNGSSTDKRQRKLELPVEVNTSLSVPVDTKAVFDCPPIPLTSVVVTTWQIILRDKLSCTRAYRRDRNETKEGNCTDKRITWASRPDENLALQIDPVATTHDGFYMCQMVTPDANFHHGYHLQVLVPPEVTLLQSKNGTAVCRAAAGKPAAQISWTPEGDCVTEREHWANGTVTIQSTCRWEDHPLSNVSCSVSHVTGNKSLSLELSLGLIIRGFPASSLLVIFYVKFALFLVIVVIVAFIYFQRINGCRARK
;
A
#
# COMPACT_ATOMS: atom_id res chain seq x y z
N MET A 1 90.20 9.63 21.70
CA MET A 1 90.25 11.10 21.76
C MET A 1 89.19 11.63 20.81
N TRP A 2 88.24 12.41 21.34
CA TRP A 2 87.15 13.09 20.61
C TRP A 2 87.71 13.99 19.47
N THR A 3 87.04 14.28 18.35
CA THR A 3 85.85 15.13 18.19
C THR A 3 85.23 15.08 16.76
N LEU A 4 83.95 15.47 16.68
CA LEU A 4 83.09 15.85 15.52
C LEU A 4 83.73 16.92 14.59
N LEU A 5 83.30 17.28 13.35
CA LEU A 5 81.96 17.59 12.82
C LEU A 5 82.00 17.76 11.26
N ARG A 6 80.98 17.23 10.57
CA ARG A 6 80.16 17.75 9.43
C ARG A 6 80.79 18.64 8.33
N THR A 7 80.55 18.29 7.06
CA THR A 7 79.82 19.13 6.06
C THR A 7 79.47 18.31 4.82
N SER A 8 78.24 18.48 4.34
CA SER A 8 77.64 17.81 3.17
C SER A 8 77.37 18.88 2.12
N THR A 9 77.90 18.73 0.91
CA THR A 9 77.57 19.57 -0.25
C THR A 9 77.52 18.69 -1.50
N LEU A 10 76.31 18.34 -1.96
CA LEU A 10 76.09 17.71 -3.26
C LEU A 10 75.52 18.76 -4.23
N ARG A 11 76.21 18.95 -5.36
CA ARG A 11 75.95 19.97 -6.38
C ARG A 11 74.83 19.52 -7.33
N LEU A 12 73.84 20.39 -7.57
CA LEU A 12 72.83 20.26 -8.62
C LEU A 12 73.31 20.97 -9.91
N PRO A 13 73.34 20.33 -11.08
CA PRO A 13 73.43 21.03 -12.36
C PRO A 13 72.03 21.37 -12.91
N ILE A 14 71.88 22.63 -13.31
CA ILE A 14 70.70 23.23 -13.94
C ILE A 14 70.78 22.95 -15.45
N SER A 15 69.78 22.31 -16.04
CA SER A 15 69.64 22.17 -17.50
C SER A 15 68.48 23.04 -18.01
N VAL A 16 68.84 24.01 -18.84
CA VAL A 16 67.97 24.93 -19.58
C VAL A 16 67.42 24.21 -20.81
N ILE A 17 66.09 24.16 -20.98
CA ILE A 17 65.44 23.59 -22.17
C ILE A 17 64.92 24.74 -23.05
N ILE A 18 65.41 24.78 -24.29
CA ILE A 18 65.06 25.77 -25.33
C ILE A 18 63.77 25.32 -26.02
N MET A 19 62.75 26.18 -26.01
CA MET A 19 61.50 25.99 -26.76
C MET A 19 61.69 26.48 -28.21
N VAL A 20 61.54 25.59 -29.19
CA VAL A 20 61.45 25.94 -30.62
C VAL A 20 60.02 25.70 -31.07
N SER A 21 59.35 26.77 -31.51
CA SER A 21 58.03 26.73 -32.14
C SER A 21 58.18 26.54 -33.64
N ALA A 22 57.43 25.59 -34.20
CA ALA A 22 57.21 25.47 -35.64
C ALA A 22 55.70 25.32 -35.89
N SER A 23 55.15 26.25 -36.65
CA SER A 23 53.81 26.21 -37.24
C SER A 23 53.95 25.99 -38.74
N VAL A 24 53.14 25.11 -39.35
CA VAL A 24 52.50 25.27 -40.67
C VAL A 24 51.34 24.26 -40.80
N ASN A 25 50.24 24.77 -41.34
CA ASN A 25 48.93 24.19 -41.63
C ASN A 25 48.91 22.90 -42.49
N GLY A 26 47.84 22.11 -42.32
CA GLY A 26 47.17 21.47 -43.46
C GLY A 26 46.37 20.20 -43.19
N SER A 27 45.07 20.27 -43.51
CA SER A 27 44.13 19.18 -43.82
C SER A 27 43.30 18.59 -42.67
N SER A 28 42.14 19.23 -42.46
CA SER A 28 40.98 18.68 -41.77
C SER A 28 40.42 17.50 -42.57
N THR A 29 40.53 16.29 -42.02
CA THR A 29 39.69 15.16 -42.41
C THR A 29 38.70 14.93 -41.27
N ASP A 30 37.48 15.43 -41.49
CA ASP A 30 36.31 15.23 -40.64
C ASP A 30 35.94 13.75 -40.59
N LYS A 31 36.54 13.01 -39.66
CA LYS A 31 35.99 11.75 -39.18
C LYS A 31 34.80 12.08 -38.30
N ARG A 32 33.64 12.26 -38.94
CA ARG A 32 32.33 12.25 -38.32
C ARG A 32 32.16 10.94 -37.56
N GLN A 33 32.57 10.93 -36.30
CA GLN A 33 32.19 9.93 -35.32
C GLN A 33 30.67 9.95 -35.27
N ARG A 34 30.02 9.05 -36.01
CA ARG A 34 28.68 8.62 -35.68
C ARG A 34 28.82 8.02 -34.29
N LYS A 35 28.50 8.83 -33.28
CA LYS A 35 28.02 8.35 -31.99
C LYS A 35 26.96 7.32 -32.37
N LEU A 36 27.31 6.04 -32.25
CA LEU A 36 26.32 4.98 -32.29
C LEU A 36 25.48 5.26 -31.05
N GLU A 37 24.36 5.96 -31.24
CA GLU A 37 23.36 6.05 -30.19
C GLU A 37 22.96 4.61 -29.91
N LEU A 38 23.48 4.07 -28.80
CA LEU A 38 22.82 2.93 -28.16
C LEU A 38 21.36 3.33 -28.02
N PRO A 39 20.40 2.46 -28.40
CA PRO A 39 18.99 2.74 -28.17
C PRO A 39 18.84 3.08 -26.69
N VAL A 40 18.28 4.26 -26.42
CA VAL A 40 17.86 4.69 -25.10
C VAL A 40 17.07 3.53 -24.47
N GLU A 41 17.43 3.11 -23.26
CA GLU A 41 16.61 2.19 -22.46
C GLU A 41 15.25 2.85 -22.26
N VAL A 42 14.27 2.54 -23.11
CA VAL A 42 12.89 3.02 -22.93
C VAL A 42 12.25 2.09 -21.92
N ASN A 43 12.26 2.52 -20.66
CA ASN A 43 11.55 1.83 -19.58
C ASN A 43 10.21 2.53 -19.36
N THR A 44 9.12 1.75 -19.35
CA THR A 44 7.75 2.23 -19.10
C THR A 44 7.26 1.72 -17.75
N SER A 45 6.77 2.62 -16.90
CA SER A 45 6.04 2.24 -15.69
C SER A 45 4.58 1.93 -16.02
N LEU A 46 4.10 0.76 -15.61
CA LEU A 46 2.72 0.33 -15.83
C LEU A 46 2.07 -0.05 -14.50
N SER A 47 0.89 0.52 -14.22
CA SER A 47 0.11 0.20 -13.02
C SER A 47 -1.16 -0.55 -13.41
N VAL A 48 -1.35 -1.75 -12.88
CA VAL A 48 -2.48 -2.63 -13.26
C VAL A 48 -3.21 -3.17 -12.02
N PRO A 49 -4.54 -3.08 -11.95
CA PRO A 49 -5.30 -3.67 -10.84
C PRO A 49 -5.18 -5.20 -10.79
N VAL A 50 -5.26 -5.75 -9.58
CA VAL A 50 -5.42 -7.19 -9.35
C VAL A 50 -6.66 -7.75 -10.08
N ASP A 51 -6.63 -9.03 -10.43
CA ASP A 51 -7.73 -9.75 -11.09
C ASP A 51 -8.14 -9.19 -12.46
N THR A 52 -7.26 -8.42 -13.08
CA THR A 52 -7.40 -7.94 -14.47
C THR A 52 -6.37 -8.58 -15.39
N LYS A 53 -6.46 -8.29 -16.68
CA LYS A 53 -5.51 -8.73 -17.70
C LYS A 53 -4.49 -7.62 -17.99
N ALA A 54 -3.20 -7.99 -18.05
CA ALA A 54 -2.12 -7.11 -18.51
C ALA A 54 -1.50 -7.65 -19.81
N VAL A 55 -1.13 -6.76 -20.72
CA VAL A 55 -0.43 -7.09 -21.97
C VAL A 55 0.79 -6.17 -22.10
N PHE A 56 1.92 -6.75 -22.49
CA PHE A 56 3.20 -6.06 -22.67
C PHE A 56 3.64 -6.24 -24.12
N ASP A 57 3.86 -5.12 -24.81
CA ASP A 57 4.22 -5.12 -26.21
C ASP A 57 5.74 -5.02 -26.38
N CYS A 58 6.26 -5.62 -27.44
CA CYS A 58 7.65 -5.39 -27.84
C CYS A 58 7.75 -4.08 -28.65
N PRO A 59 8.97 -3.53 -28.84
CA PRO A 59 9.18 -2.43 -29.76
C PRO A 59 8.50 -2.66 -31.13
N PRO A 60 7.95 -1.62 -31.79
CA PRO A 60 7.24 -1.77 -33.05
C PRO A 60 8.20 -2.01 -34.22
N ILE A 61 8.77 -3.21 -34.29
CA ILE A 61 9.70 -3.67 -35.33
C ILE A 61 8.97 -4.67 -36.23
N PRO A 62 9.16 -4.63 -37.56
CA PRO A 62 8.57 -5.60 -38.47
C PRO A 62 8.87 -7.03 -38.02
N LEU A 63 7.82 -7.82 -37.75
CA LEU A 63 7.97 -9.20 -37.31
C LEU A 63 8.84 -10.02 -38.28
N THR A 64 8.75 -9.77 -39.58
CA THR A 64 9.53 -10.47 -40.61
C THR A 64 11.04 -10.32 -40.47
N SER A 65 11.55 -9.25 -39.85
CA SER A 65 13.00 -9.03 -39.68
C SER A 65 13.56 -9.62 -38.38
N VAL A 66 12.69 -10.02 -37.45
CA VAL A 66 13.11 -10.54 -36.13
C VAL A 66 13.44 -12.04 -36.23
N VAL A 67 14.60 -12.44 -35.71
CA VAL A 67 15.07 -13.84 -35.69
C VAL A 67 14.73 -14.49 -34.36
N VAL A 68 14.98 -13.79 -33.26
CA VAL A 68 14.75 -14.25 -31.88
C VAL A 68 14.07 -13.14 -31.09
N THR A 69 13.07 -13.51 -30.31
CA THR A 69 12.47 -12.66 -29.28
C THR A 69 12.62 -13.33 -27.93
N THR A 70 13.02 -12.57 -26.93
CA THR A 70 13.22 -13.04 -25.56
C THR A 70 12.52 -12.10 -24.60
N TRP A 71 11.63 -12.64 -23.77
CA TRP A 71 11.09 -11.98 -22.59
C TRP A 71 11.92 -12.39 -21.39
N GLN A 72 12.58 -11.44 -20.74
CA GLN A 72 13.22 -11.61 -19.44
C GLN A 72 12.29 -11.04 -18.37
N ILE A 73 11.90 -11.88 -17.41
CA ILE A 73 10.90 -11.57 -16.39
C ILE A 73 11.58 -11.66 -15.02
N ILE A 74 11.65 -10.54 -14.31
CA ILE A 74 12.28 -10.43 -12.99
C ILE A 74 11.22 -9.99 -11.99
N LEU A 75 10.59 -10.97 -11.35
CA LEU A 75 9.61 -10.73 -10.30
C LEU A 75 10.32 -10.36 -8.99
N ARG A 76 9.66 -9.59 -8.14
CA ARG A 76 10.21 -9.21 -6.82
C ARG A 76 10.55 -10.47 -6.01
N ASP A 77 11.75 -10.48 -5.41
CA ASP A 77 12.27 -11.54 -4.55
C ASP A 77 12.30 -12.96 -5.18
N LYS A 78 12.31 -13.04 -6.52
CA LYS A 78 12.38 -14.31 -7.27
C LYS A 78 13.51 -14.29 -8.29
N LEU A 79 13.91 -15.50 -8.70
CA LEU A 79 14.84 -15.68 -9.82
C LEU A 79 14.20 -15.23 -11.13
N SER A 80 15.04 -14.75 -12.05
CA SER A 80 14.58 -14.36 -13.38
C SER A 80 14.06 -15.57 -14.16
N CYS A 81 12.89 -15.44 -14.76
CA CYS A 81 12.41 -16.34 -15.81
C CYS A 81 12.76 -15.77 -17.19
N THR A 82 12.91 -16.66 -18.18
CA THR A 82 12.99 -16.30 -19.59
C THR A 82 11.97 -17.07 -20.45
N ARG A 83 11.26 -16.39 -21.34
CA ARG A 83 10.42 -16.98 -22.39
C ARG A 83 10.90 -16.50 -23.75
N ALA A 84 11.34 -17.40 -24.61
CA ALA A 84 11.93 -17.08 -25.90
C ALA A 84 11.16 -17.72 -27.05
N TYR A 85 11.13 -17.04 -28.18
CA TYR A 85 10.60 -17.52 -29.45
C TYR A 85 11.64 -17.29 -30.55
N ARG A 86 11.85 -18.32 -31.37
CA ARG A 86 12.76 -18.29 -32.51
C ARG A 86 11.96 -18.51 -33.78
N ARG A 87 11.93 -17.49 -34.64
CA ARG A 87 11.06 -17.46 -35.82
C ARG A 87 11.46 -18.44 -36.91
N ASP A 88 12.75 -18.57 -37.19
CA ASP A 88 13.23 -19.40 -38.31
C ASP A 88 12.89 -20.90 -38.17
N ARG A 89 12.75 -21.38 -36.93
CA ARG A 89 12.33 -22.75 -36.61
C ARG A 89 10.90 -22.85 -36.09
N ASN A 90 10.23 -21.72 -35.90
CA ASN A 90 8.94 -21.65 -35.21
C ASN A 90 8.97 -22.40 -33.85
N GLU A 91 10.02 -22.14 -33.05
CA GLU A 91 10.26 -22.83 -31.78
C GLU A 91 10.12 -21.86 -30.60
N THR A 92 9.45 -22.30 -29.54
CA THR A 92 9.44 -21.60 -28.25
C THR A 92 10.31 -22.34 -27.24
N LYS A 93 11.00 -21.60 -26.38
CA LYS A 93 11.75 -22.13 -25.24
C LYS A 93 11.41 -21.34 -23.98
N GLU A 94 11.35 -22.03 -22.86
CA GLU A 94 11.04 -21.46 -21.56
C GLU A 94 12.09 -21.90 -20.56
N GLY A 95 12.57 -20.96 -19.76
CA GLY A 95 13.57 -21.17 -18.72
C GLY A 95 13.07 -20.61 -17.40
N ASN A 96 12.99 -21.45 -16.37
CA ASN A 96 12.70 -21.06 -14.98
C ASN A 96 11.35 -20.36 -14.73
N CYS A 97 10.42 -20.34 -15.69
CA CYS A 97 9.06 -19.88 -15.44
C CYS A 97 8.24 -20.98 -14.78
N THR A 98 7.71 -20.69 -13.60
CA THR A 98 6.77 -21.58 -12.90
C THR A 98 5.35 -21.04 -12.92
N ASP A 99 5.17 -19.72 -13.09
CA ASP A 99 3.85 -19.08 -13.09
C ASP A 99 3.19 -19.21 -14.46
N LYS A 100 2.20 -20.11 -14.55
CA LYS A 100 1.47 -20.41 -15.79
C LYS A 100 0.55 -19.28 -16.25
N ARG A 101 0.34 -18.25 -15.43
CA ARG A 101 -0.46 -17.07 -15.82
C ARG A 101 0.30 -16.12 -16.72
N ILE A 102 1.63 -16.22 -16.78
CA ILE A 102 2.48 -15.40 -17.62
C ILE A 102 2.76 -16.16 -18.93
N THR A 103 2.05 -15.77 -19.99
CA THR A 103 2.06 -16.47 -21.29
C THR A 103 2.29 -15.50 -22.44
N TRP A 104 2.44 -16.02 -23.66
CA TRP A 104 2.25 -15.20 -24.85
C TRP A 104 0.78 -14.75 -24.95
N ALA A 105 0.54 -13.54 -25.43
CA ALA A 105 -0.80 -12.99 -25.60
C ALA A 105 -1.58 -13.68 -26.74
N SER A 106 -0.87 -14.11 -27.77
CA SER A 106 -1.38 -14.97 -28.85
C SER A 106 -0.24 -15.84 -29.39
N ARG A 107 -0.35 -16.34 -30.63
CA ARG A 107 0.71 -17.12 -31.23
C ARG A 107 1.93 -16.22 -31.53
N PRO A 108 3.16 -16.59 -31.12
CA PRO A 108 4.35 -15.74 -31.24
C PRO A 108 4.77 -15.38 -32.68
N ASP A 109 4.32 -16.14 -33.68
CA ASP A 109 4.50 -15.84 -35.10
C ASP A 109 3.65 -14.63 -35.55
N GLU A 110 2.48 -14.43 -34.93
CA GLU A 110 1.55 -13.33 -35.20
C GLU A 110 1.78 -12.13 -34.27
N ASN A 111 2.00 -12.37 -32.98
CA ASN A 111 2.22 -11.32 -31.99
C ASN A 111 3.18 -11.79 -30.89
N LEU A 112 4.21 -10.97 -30.64
CA LEU A 112 5.24 -11.22 -29.64
C LEU A 112 4.89 -10.67 -28.24
N ALA A 113 3.68 -10.14 -28.05
CA ALA A 113 3.26 -9.60 -26.78
C ALA A 113 3.20 -10.67 -25.68
N LEU A 114 3.59 -10.28 -24.47
CA LEU A 114 3.42 -11.08 -23.26
C LEU A 114 2.10 -10.70 -22.59
N GLN A 115 1.46 -11.67 -21.95
CA GLN A 115 0.21 -11.47 -21.22
C GLN A 115 0.33 -12.04 -19.81
N ILE A 116 -0.38 -11.40 -18.88
CA ILE A 116 -0.68 -11.92 -17.54
C ILE A 116 -2.19 -11.92 -17.36
N ASP A 117 -2.76 -13.08 -17.04
CA ASP A 117 -4.20 -13.21 -16.80
C ASP A 117 -4.52 -14.38 -15.84
N PRO A 118 -5.09 -14.12 -14.64
CA PRO A 118 -5.29 -12.82 -14.01
C PRO A 118 -4.01 -12.28 -13.33
N VAL A 119 -3.92 -10.95 -13.21
CA VAL A 119 -2.85 -10.26 -12.48
C VAL A 119 -2.98 -10.47 -10.97
N ALA A 120 -1.86 -10.71 -10.28
CA ALA A 120 -1.76 -10.86 -8.84
C ALA A 120 -0.54 -10.08 -8.31
N THR A 121 -0.53 -9.75 -7.00
CA THR A 121 0.56 -8.96 -6.39
C THR A 121 1.94 -9.60 -6.53
N THR A 122 2.02 -10.92 -6.73
CA THR A 122 3.29 -11.62 -6.99
C THR A 122 3.91 -11.29 -8.34
N HIS A 123 3.18 -10.59 -9.22
CA HIS A 123 3.65 -10.19 -10.55
C HIS A 123 4.36 -8.83 -10.55
N ASP A 124 4.42 -8.11 -9.42
CA ASP A 124 5.27 -6.92 -9.31
C ASP A 124 6.71 -7.24 -9.72
N GLY A 125 7.29 -6.39 -10.58
CA GLY A 125 8.63 -6.62 -11.08
C GLY A 125 8.91 -5.93 -12.40
N PHE A 126 9.91 -6.45 -13.09
CA PHE A 126 10.41 -5.92 -14.35
C PHE A 126 10.29 -6.94 -15.48
N TYR A 127 9.77 -6.50 -16.63
CA TYR A 127 9.53 -7.32 -17.81
C TYR A 127 10.24 -6.68 -18.99
N MET A 128 11.26 -7.36 -19.53
CA MET A 128 12.04 -6.85 -20.66
C MET A 128 11.74 -7.68 -21.90
N CYS A 129 11.25 -7.05 -22.96
CA CYS A 129 11.30 -7.65 -24.29
C CYS A 129 12.65 -7.33 -24.94
N GLN A 130 13.30 -8.34 -25.51
CA GLN A 130 14.50 -8.23 -26.31
C GLN A 130 14.26 -8.88 -27.67
N MET A 131 14.46 -8.14 -28.76
CA MET A 131 14.33 -8.64 -30.12
C MET A 131 15.65 -8.52 -30.85
N VAL A 132 16.03 -9.59 -31.53
CA VAL A 132 17.27 -9.70 -32.29
C VAL A 132 16.92 -9.80 -33.76
N THR A 133 17.41 -8.87 -34.57
CA THR A 133 17.42 -8.93 -36.03
C THR A 133 18.85 -9.21 -36.51
N PRO A 134 19.08 -9.51 -37.80
CA PRO A 134 20.44 -9.66 -38.33
C PRO A 134 21.28 -8.38 -38.19
N ASP A 135 20.63 -7.22 -38.19
CA ASP A 135 21.29 -5.92 -38.25
C ASP A 135 21.40 -5.23 -36.87
N ALA A 136 20.49 -5.53 -35.93
CA ALA A 136 20.38 -4.81 -34.68
C ALA A 136 19.64 -5.59 -33.56
N ASN A 137 19.83 -5.12 -32.33
CA ASN A 137 19.10 -5.58 -31.16
C ASN A 137 18.20 -4.45 -30.63
N PHE A 138 16.96 -4.79 -30.32
CA PHE A 138 15.97 -3.86 -29.77
C PHE A 138 15.52 -4.37 -28.41
N HIS A 139 15.21 -3.46 -27.50
CA HIS A 139 14.71 -3.81 -26.19
C HIS A 139 13.68 -2.80 -25.69
N HIS A 140 12.76 -3.25 -24.83
CA HIS A 140 11.81 -2.41 -24.12
C HIS A 140 11.49 -3.03 -22.76
N GLY A 141 11.61 -2.21 -21.71
CA GLY A 141 11.41 -2.64 -20.33
C GLY A 141 10.11 -2.09 -19.74
N TYR A 142 9.42 -2.91 -18.95
CA TYR A 142 8.24 -2.51 -18.19
C TYR A 142 8.46 -2.72 -16.70
N HIS A 143 8.28 -1.67 -15.91
CA HIS A 143 8.13 -1.76 -14.46
C HIS A 143 6.65 -1.92 -14.12
N LEU A 144 6.24 -3.13 -13.78
CA LEU A 144 4.85 -3.42 -13.41
C LEU A 144 4.64 -3.17 -11.91
N GLN A 145 3.68 -2.32 -11.60
CA GLN A 145 3.14 -2.14 -10.26
C GLN A 145 1.70 -2.63 -10.18
N VAL A 146 1.45 -3.64 -9.35
CA VAL A 146 0.10 -4.18 -9.16
C VAL A 146 -0.67 -3.33 -8.15
N LEU A 147 -1.90 -2.97 -8.46
CA LEU A 147 -2.78 -2.18 -7.59
C LEU A 147 -3.81 -3.08 -6.91
N VAL A 148 -4.04 -2.88 -5.61
CA VAL A 148 -5.08 -3.57 -4.84
C VAL A 148 -5.99 -2.51 -4.23
N PRO A 149 -7.26 -2.42 -4.65
CA PRO A 149 -8.23 -1.53 -4.03
C PRO A 149 -8.45 -1.90 -2.56
N PRO A 150 -8.41 -0.95 -1.61
CA PRO A 150 -8.66 -1.25 -0.21
C PRO A 150 -10.15 -1.52 0.04
N GLU A 151 -10.42 -2.45 0.96
CA GLU A 151 -11.75 -2.62 1.54
C GLU A 151 -11.94 -1.58 2.65
N VAL A 152 -12.96 -0.73 2.51
CA VAL A 152 -13.18 0.40 3.42
C VAL A 152 -14.36 0.11 4.33
N THR A 153 -14.13 0.21 5.63
CA THR A 153 -15.16 0.05 6.67
C THR A 153 -15.11 1.21 7.64
N LEU A 154 -16.28 1.69 8.08
CA LEU A 154 -16.44 2.69 9.12
C LEU A 154 -17.35 2.14 10.21
N LEU A 155 -16.86 2.06 11.44
CA LEU A 155 -17.59 1.49 12.57
C LEU A 155 -17.45 2.39 13.80
N GLN A 156 -18.49 2.42 14.63
CA GLN A 156 -18.42 3.02 15.94
C GLN A 156 -17.88 2.02 16.97
N SER A 157 -16.86 2.42 17.73
CA SER A 157 -16.32 1.66 18.85
C SER A 157 -17.18 1.84 20.11
N LYS A 158 -17.14 0.85 21.00
CA LYS A 158 -17.87 0.86 22.28
C LYS A 158 -17.50 2.05 23.19
N ASN A 159 -16.32 2.63 22.99
CA ASN A 159 -15.84 3.79 23.75
C ASN A 159 -16.34 5.13 23.18
N GLY A 160 -17.24 5.13 22.20
CA GLY A 160 -17.75 6.34 21.55
C GLY A 160 -16.84 6.92 20.47
N THR A 161 -15.73 6.25 20.13
CA THR A 161 -14.83 6.64 19.03
C THR A 161 -15.31 6.07 17.69
N ALA A 162 -14.93 6.71 16.58
CA ALA A 162 -15.11 6.14 15.24
C ALA A 162 -13.82 5.48 14.77
N VAL A 163 -13.94 4.32 14.12
CA VAL A 163 -12.83 3.58 13.53
C VAL A 163 -13.08 3.46 12.04
N CYS A 164 -12.21 4.07 11.25
CA CYS A 164 -12.17 3.89 9.81
C CYS A 164 -10.99 3.02 9.43
N ARG A 165 -11.25 1.97 8.67
CA ARG A 165 -10.25 0.99 8.25
C ARG A 165 -10.27 0.87 6.74
N ALA A 166 -9.10 1.04 6.12
CA ALA A 166 -8.82 0.76 4.73
C ALA A 166 -7.91 -0.47 4.67
N ALA A 167 -8.51 -1.64 4.50
CA ALA A 167 -7.83 -2.93 4.59
C ALA A 167 -7.18 -3.35 3.26
N ALA A 168 -5.97 -3.89 3.37
CA ALA A 168 -5.21 -4.53 2.30
C ALA A 168 -5.07 -3.72 0.99
N GLY A 169 -4.93 -2.39 1.08
CA GLY A 169 -4.69 -1.53 -0.08
C GLY A 169 -3.25 -1.63 -0.60
N LYS A 170 -3.05 -1.53 -1.92
CA LYS A 170 -1.73 -1.39 -2.56
C LYS A 170 -1.81 -0.37 -3.70
N PRO A 171 -1.07 0.76 -3.60
CA PRO A 171 -0.28 1.23 -2.46
C PRO A 171 -1.14 1.54 -1.21
N ALA A 172 -0.50 1.93 -0.13
CA ALA A 172 -1.22 2.33 1.09
C ALA A 172 -2.17 3.51 0.79
N ALA A 173 -3.42 3.39 1.25
CA ALA A 173 -4.42 4.45 1.12
C ALA A 173 -4.12 5.64 2.06
N GLN A 174 -4.87 6.73 1.93
CA GLN A 174 -4.83 7.84 2.88
C GLN A 174 -6.21 8.00 3.49
N ILE A 175 -6.27 8.20 4.82
CA ILE A 175 -7.51 8.42 5.55
C ILE A 175 -7.54 9.87 6.04
N SER A 176 -8.65 10.55 5.81
CA SER A 176 -8.97 11.86 6.39
C SER A 176 -10.39 11.85 6.97
N TRP A 177 -10.67 12.79 7.87
CA TRP A 177 -11.92 12.87 8.62
C TRP A 177 -12.55 14.25 8.50
N THR A 178 -13.89 14.26 8.47
CA THR A 178 -14.69 15.49 8.50
C THR A 178 -15.88 15.29 9.45
N PRO A 179 -16.05 16.11 10.51
CA PRO A 179 -15.12 17.15 10.96
C PRO A 179 -13.79 16.56 11.46
N GLU A 180 -12.76 17.40 11.57
CA GLU A 180 -11.49 16.99 12.19
C GLU A 180 -11.70 16.58 13.64
N GLY A 181 -10.98 15.56 14.08
CA GLY A 181 -11.04 15.02 15.44
C GLY A 181 -9.65 14.64 15.95
N ASP A 182 -9.57 14.22 17.21
CA ASP A 182 -8.36 13.69 17.83
C ASP A 182 -8.17 12.24 17.38
N CYS A 183 -7.26 12.03 16.42
CA CYS A 183 -7.14 10.81 15.64
C CYS A 183 -5.79 10.13 15.80
N VAL A 184 -5.81 8.81 16.03
CA VAL A 184 -4.62 7.95 16.01
C VAL A 184 -4.70 7.04 14.79
N THR A 185 -3.64 7.02 13.97
CA THR A 185 -3.59 6.22 12.75
C THR A 185 -2.47 5.18 12.81
N GLU A 186 -2.84 3.92 12.62
CA GLU A 186 -1.95 2.76 12.63
C GLU A 186 -1.83 2.16 11.22
N ARG A 187 -0.67 1.56 10.93
CA ARG A 187 -0.38 0.90 9.66
C ARG A 187 0.14 -0.50 9.89
N GLU A 188 -0.48 -1.46 9.23
CA GLU A 188 -0.10 -2.87 9.25
C GLU A 188 0.36 -3.29 7.85
N HIS A 189 1.58 -3.81 7.77
CA HIS A 189 2.19 -4.26 6.51
C HIS A 189 2.03 -5.76 6.35
N TRP A 190 1.53 -6.20 5.20
CA TRP A 190 1.32 -7.60 4.89
C TRP A 190 2.42 -8.15 3.96
N ALA A 191 2.71 -9.45 4.08
CA ALA A 191 3.74 -10.12 3.29
C ALA A 191 3.48 -10.08 1.77
N ASN A 192 2.22 -10.00 1.35
CA ASN A 192 1.81 -9.84 -0.05
C ASN A 192 2.01 -8.41 -0.59
N GLY A 193 2.61 -7.51 0.21
CA GLY A 193 2.90 -6.13 -0.15
C GLY A 193 1.74 -5.16 0.00
N THR A 194 0.58 -5.59 0.49
CA THR A 194 -0.54 -4.70 0.81
C THR A 194 -0.37 -4.07 2.18
N VAL A 195 -1.07 -2.96 2.42
CA VAL A 195 -1.03 -2.21 3.66
C VAL A 195 -2.46 -1.98 4.14
N THR A 196 -2.70 -2.28 5.41
CA THR A 196 -3.95 -1.93 6.10
C THR A 196 -3.70 -0.69 6.94
N ILE A 197 -4.58 0.31 6.79
CA ILE A 197 -4.54 1.53 7.58
C ILE A 197 -5.81 1.60 8.41
N GLN A 198 -5.65 1.84 9.70
CA GLN A 198 -6.76 2.03 10.63
C GLN A 198 -6.59 3.37 11.33
N SER A 199 -7.59 4.23 11.21
CA SER A 199 -7.65 5.52 11.90
C SER A 199 -8.78 5.47 12.91
N THR A 200 -8.46 5.77 14.17
CA THR A 200 -9.42 5.84 15.27
C THR A 200 -9.50 7.27 15.74
N CYS A 201 -10.68 7.87 15.69
CA CYS A 201 -10.88 9.28 16.04
C CYS A 201 -11.89 9.45 17.15
N ARG A 202 -11.64 10.48 17.96
CA ARG A 202 -12.52 10.97 19.00
C ARG A 202 -12.82 12.44 18.74
N TRP A 203 -14.04 12.83 19.03
CA TRP A 203 -14.44 14.24 19.08
C TRP A 203 -14.80 14.54 20.53
N GLU A 204 -14.29 15.65 21.08
CA GLU A 204 -14.75 16.15 22.38
C GLU A 204 -16.23 16.49 22.32
N ASP A 205 -16.93 16.63 23.45
CA ASP A 205 -18.40 16.63 23.60
C ASP A 205 -19.17 17.57 22.64
N HIS A 206 -19.31 17.16 21.38
CA HIS A 206 -20.12 17.82 20.38
C HIS A 206 -21.41 17.00 20.24
N PRO A 207 -22.59 17.63 20.33
CA PRO A 207 -23.85 16.92 20.19
C PRO A 207 -23.89 16.23 18.83
N LEU A 208 -24.30 14.95 18.82
CA LEU A 208 -24.59 14.11 17.64
C LEU A 208 -23.86 14.56 16.36
N SER A 209 -22.56 14.29 16.31
CA SER A 209 -21.78 14.64 15.13
C SER A 209 -21.91 13.54 14.07
N ASN A 210 -22.38 13.93 12.88
CA ASN A 210 -22.20 13.11 11.68
C ASN A 210 -20.73 13.21 11.26
N VAL A 211 -20.02 12.10 11.37
CA VAL A 211 -18.60 12.02 11.03
C VAL A 211 -18.43 11.27 9.73
N SER A 212 -17.61 11.81 8.85
CA SER A 212 -17.27 11.22 7.57
C SER A 212 -15.80 10.83 7.54
N CYS A 213 -15.53 9.57 7.19
CA CYS A 213 -14.21 9.10 6.84
C CYS A 213 -14.06 9.14 5.31
N SER A 214 -13.04 9.83 4.83
CA SER A 214 -12.65 9.85 3.42
C SER A 214 -11.37 9.05 3.21
N VAL A 215 -11.42 8.07 2.33
CA VAL A 215 -10.30 7.21 1.94
C VAL A 215 -9.88 7.55 0.51
N SER A 216 -8.68 8.07 0.36
CA SER A 216 -8.05 8.38 -0.92
C SER A 216 -7.15 7.22 -1.35
N HIS A 217 -7.34 6.72 -2.56
CA HIS A 217 -6.53 5.64 -3.13
C HIS A 217 -6.46 5.76 -4.66
N VAL A 218 -5.35 5.31 -5.26
CA VAL A 218 -5.12 5.42 -6.72
C VAL A 218 -6.14 4.65 -7.57
N THR A 219 -6.83 3.66 -6.99
CA THR A 219 -7.91 2.92 -7.67
C THR A 219 -9.29 3.55 -7.48
N GLY A 220 -9.38 4.67 -6.78
CA GLY A 220 -10.63 5.38 -6.52
C GLY A 220 -10.77 5.80 -5.05
N ASN A 221 -11.41 6.96 -4.86
CA ASN A 221 -11.69 7.51 -3.55
C ASN A 221 -13.04 6.98 -3.03
N LYS A 222 -13.14 6.76 -1.73
CA LYS A 222 -14.39 6.35 -1.05
C LYS A 222 -14.62 7.21 0.17
N SER A 223 -15.88 7.51 0.46
CA SER A 223 -16.27 8.23 1.67
C SER A 223 -17.43 7.49 2.33
N LEU A 224 -17.34 7.29 3.64
CA LEU A 224 -18.38 6.70 4.47
C LEU A 224 -18.71 7.68 5.58
N SER A 225 -19.98 7.78 5.96
CA SER A 225 -20.43 8.63 7.06
C SER A 225 -21.18 7.81 8.10
N LEU A 226 -21.06 8.21 9.36
CA LEU A 226 -21.70 7.57 10.50
C LEU A 226 -22.11 8.63 11.52
N GLU A 227 -23.29 8.47 12.09
CA GLU A 227 -23.75 9.30 13.20
C GLU A 227 -23.23 8.71 14.51
N LEU A 228 -22.44 9.49 15.26
CA LEU A 228 -21.92 9.06 16.55
C LEU A 228 -23.03 9.05 17.60
N SER A 229 -23.53 7.86 17.91
CA SER A 229 -24.37 7.70 19.09
C SER A 229 -23.47 7.76 20.33
N LEU A 230 -23.58 8.81 21.15
CA LEU A 230 -23.00 8.73 22.49
C LEU A 230 -23.70 7.54 23.13
N GLY A 231 -22.94 6.51 23.52
CA GLY A 231 -23.47 5.42 24.31
C GLY A 231 -24.00 6.04 25.59
N LEU A 232 -25.25 6.48 25.59
CA LEU A 232 -26.02 6.74 26.78
C LEU A 232 -26.00 5.39 27.47
N ILE A 233 -25.03 5.25 28.38
CA ILE A 233 -25.25 4.50 29.58
C ILE A 233 -26.48 5.21 30.14
N ILE A 234 -27.67 4.70 29.78
CA ILE A 234 -28.87 4.91 30.55
C ILE A 234 -28.52 4.21 31.86
N ARG A 235 -27.72 4.89 32.68
CA ARG A 235 -27.56 4.64 34.09
C ARG A 235 -28.97 4.92 34.56
N GLY A 236 -29.78 3.87 34.58
CA GLY A 236 -31.20 3.94 34.90
C GLY A 236 -31.32 4.88 36.07
N PHE A 237 -31.99 6.01 35.83
CA PHE A 237 -32.12 7.08 36.81
C PHE A 237 -32.45 6.40 38.16
N PRO A 238 -31.65 6.62 39.22
CA PRO A 238 -31.92 6.01 40.53
C PRO A 238 -33.27 6.48 41.09
N ALA A 239 -33.90 7.48 40.48
CA ALA A 239 -35.28 7.88 40.72
C ALA A 239 -36.27 6.69 40.62
N SER A 240 -36.08 5.76 39.68
CA SER A 240 -36.97 4.59 39.57
C SER A 240 -36.77 3.61 40.73
N SER A 241 -35.53 3.31 41.11
CA SER A 241 -35.24 2.45 42.27
C SER A 241 -35.68 3.09 43.59
N LEU A 242 -35.49 4.41 43.77
CA LEU A 242 -35.95 5.12 44.97
C LEU A 242 -37.48 5.14 45.05
N LEU A 243 -38.18 5.42 43.96
CA LEU A 243 -39.65 5.38 43.91
C LEU A 243 -40.20 3.98 44.25
N VAL A 244 -39.57 2.93 43.73
CA VAL A 244 -39.92 1.54 44.07
C VAL A 244 -39.68 1.26 45.56
N ILE A 245 -38.55 1.70 46.12
CA ILE A 245 -38.25 1.54 47.56
C ILE A 245 -39.28 2.29 48.42
N PHE A 246 -39.62 3.54 48.07
CA PHE A 246 -40.63 4.32 48.78
C PHE A 246 -42.01 3.66 48.71
N TYR A 247 -42.39 3.16 47.53
CA TYR A 247 -43.66 2.47 47.33
C TYR A 247 -43.78 1.20 48.17
N VAL A 248 -42.73 0.36 48.19
CA VAL A 248 -42.71 -0.87 49.00
C VAL A 248 -42.77 -0.55 50.50
N LYS A 249 -42.01 0.46 50.96
CA LYS A 249 -42.06 0.87 52.38
C LYS A 249 -43.41 1.44 52.77
N PHE A 250 -44.04 2.23 51.90
CA PHE A 250 -45.36 2.79 52.15
C PHE A 250 -46.45 1.70 52.20
N ALA A 251 -46.42 0.74 51.28
CA ALA A 251 -47.33 -0.40 51.28
C ALA A 251 -47.20 -1.22 52.57
N LEU A 252 -45.97 -1.49 53.02
CA LEU A 252 -45.71 -2.24 54.25
C LEU A 252 -46.19 -1.50 55.50
N PHE A 253 -46.03 -0.17 55.52
CA PHE A 253 -46.58 0.68 56.59
C PHE A 253 -48.10 0.61 56.66
N LEU A 254 -48.80 0.68 55.52
CA LEU A 254 -50.26 0.56 55.48
C LEU A 254 -50.75 -0.80 56.01
N VAL A 255 -50.06 -1.89 55.66
CA VAL A 255 -50.38 -3.22 56.18
C VAL A 255 -50.24 -3.26 57.71
N ILE A 256 -49.18 -2.69 58.27
CA ILE A 256 -48.99 -2.61 59.72
C ILE A 256 -50.11 -1.82 60.38
N VAL A 257 -50.51 -0.68 59.81
CA VAL A 257 -51.61 0.14 60.34
C VAL A 257 -52.92 -0.65 60.38
N VAL A 258 -53.22 -1.42 59.32
CA VAL A 258 -54.42 -2.27 59.27
C VAL A 258 -54.38 -3.36 60.33
N ILE A 259 -53.23 -4.02 60.53
CA ILE A 259 -53.05 -5.05 61.56
C ILE A 259 -53.25 -4.45 62.97
N VAL A 260 -52.64 -3.30 63.24
CA VAL A 260 -52.78 -2.61 64.55
C VAL A 260 -54.23 -2.18 64.76
N ALA A 261 -54.90 -1.64 63.75
CA ALA A 261 -56.31 -1.27 63.82
C ALA A 261 -57.21 -2.49 64.11
N PHE A 262 -56.92 -3.63 63.48
CA PHE A 262 -57.65 -4.88 63.71
C PHE A 262 -57.44 -5.40 65.14
N ILE A 263 -56.20 -5.41 65.65
CA ILE A 263 -55.89 -5.79 67.04
C ILE A 263 -56.60 -4.85 68.02
N TYR A 264 -56.59 -3.55 67.77
CA TYR A 264 -57.28 -2.56 68.59
C TYR A 264 -58.80 -2.77 68.60
N PHE A 265 -59.40 -3.02 67.44
CA PHE A 265 -60.82 -3.29 67.30
C PHE A 265 -61.24 -4.61 68.00
N GLN A 266 -60.43 -5.66 67.86
CA GLN A 266 -60.64 -6.90 68.62
C GLN A 266 -60.55 -6.68 70.13
N ARG A 267 -59.63 -5.83 70.60
CA ARG A 267 -59.50 -5.48 72.02
C ARG A 267 -60.72 -4.72 72.56
N ILE A 268 -61.28 -3.79 71.78
CA ILE A 268 -62.51 -3.07 72.15
C ILE A 268 -63.72 -4.03 72.21
N ASN A 269 -63.88 -4.91 71.24
CA ASN A 269 -65.00 -5.85 71.21
C ASN A 269 -64.87 -6.95 72.27
N GLY A 270 -63.66 -7.39 72.60
CA GLY A 270 -63.39 -8.32 73.70
C GLY A 270 -63.75 -7.74 75.08
N CYS A 271 -63.61 -6.43 75.27
CA CYS A 271 -64.06 -5.75 76.49
C CYS A 271 -65.59 -5.57 76.56
N ARG A 272 -66.32 -5.68 75.44
CA ARG A 272 -67.78 -5.53 75.38
C ARG A 272 -68.54 -6.84 75.61
N ALA A 273 -67.88 -7.99 75.44
CA ALA A 273 -68.47 -9.33 75.63
C ALA A 273 -68.32 -9.90 77.06
N ARG A 274 -67.85 -9.11 78.03
CA ARG A 274 -67.69 -9.51 79.45
C ARG A 274 -68.52 -8.68 80.43
N LYS A 275 -69.62 -8.09 79.97
CA LYS A 275 -70.61 -7.43 80.83
C LYS A 275 -71.96 -8.11 80.70
#